data_AF-A0A9E3BRF2-F1
#
_entry.id   AF-A0A9E3BRF2-F1
#
_cell.length_a   1.000
_cell.length_b   1.000
_cell.length_c   1.000
_cell.angle_alpha   90.00
_cell.angle_beta   90.00
_cell.angle_gamma   90.00
#
_symmetry.space_group_name_H-M   'P 1'
#
loop_
_entity.id
_entity.type
_entity.pdbx_description
1 polymer ?
#
loop_
_entity_poly.entity_id
_entity_poly.type
_entity_poly.pdbx_seq_one_letter_code
_entity_poly.pdbx_strand_id
1 'polypeptide(L)'
;MMVITGRILALLLALLASGAPAALAQTRPARPPQQDTPPPSPTCLIKGNVSARGERIYHPPGCRYYDSTKIDPARGERWFCNEAEALAAGWRRTKVC
;
A
#
# COMPACT_ATOMS: atom_id res chain seq x y z
N MET A 1 -55.68 -13.41 38.28
CA MET A 1 -55.84 -12.42 39.38
C MET A 1 -54.60 -12.52 40.27
N MET A 2 -54.06 -11.38 40.75
CA MET A 2 -52.79 -11.17 41.49
C MET A 2 -51.52 -11.02 40.61
N VAL A 3 -50.71 -9.96 40.69
CA VAL A 3 -50.88 -8.54 41.07
C VAL A 3 -49.63 -7.85 40.50
N ILE A 4 -49.83 -6.82 39.70
CA ILE A 4 -48.82 -5.79 39.44
C ILE A 4 -48.86 -4.84 40.65
N THR A 5 -47.73 -4.44 41.25
CA THR A 5 -47.43 -3.07 41.77
C THR A 5 -46.30 -3.02 42.82
N GLY A 6 -45.42 -2.00 42.72
CA GLY A 6 -44.64 -1.45 43.84
C GLY A 6 -43.13 -1.24 43.59
N ARG A 7 -42.71 -0.20 42.86
CA ARG A 7 -42.24 1.12 43.36
C ARG A 7 -40.87 1.10 44.10
N ILE A 8 -39.77 1.54 43.48
CA ILE A 8 -39.15 2.90 43.53
C ILE A 8 -37.99 3.04 44.56
N LEU A 9 -36.77 3.19 44.00
CA LEU A 9 -35.71 4.19 44.29
C LEU A 9 -34.98 4.23 45.65
N ALA A 10 -33.68 3.91 45.64
CA ALA A 10 -32.58 4.60 46.35
C ALA A 10 -31.23 4.11 45.78
N LEU A 11 -30.56 4.89 44.89
CA LEU A 11 -29.52 5.90 45.14
C LEU A 11 -28.08 5.35 45.31
N LEU A 12 -27.22 5.83 44.39
CA LEU A 12 -25.75 6.00 44.45
C LEU A 12 -24.83 4.79 44.68
N LEU A 13 -24.10 4.41 43.63
CA LEU A 13 -22.65 4.60 43.62
C LEU A 13 -22.14 4.73 42.17
N ALA A 14 -21.63 5.91 41.83
CA ALA A 14 -20.83 6.10 40.63
C ALA A 14 -19.49 5.37 40.81
N LEU A 15 -19.17 4.41 39.95
CA LEU A 15 -17.79 4.01 39.69
C LEU A 15 -17.46 4.26 38.23
N LEU A 16 -16.64 5.27 38.03
CA LEU A 16 -15.86 5.55 36.84
C LEU A 16 -15.00 4.33 36.52
N ALA A 17 -15.18 3.73 35.35
CA ALA A 17 -14.19 2.85 34.75
C ALA A 17 -14.05 3.21 33.28
N SER A 18 -13.08 4.09 33.06
CA SER A 18 -12.46 4.50 31.82
C SER A 18 -12.25 3.32 30.85
N GLY A 19 -13.09 3.24 29.82
CA GLY A 19 -12.76 2.49 28.61
C GLY A 19 -12.28 3.46 27.54
N ALA A 20 -10.99 3.80 27.54
CA ALA A 20 -10.38 4.47 26.40
C ALA A 20 -10.65 3.62 25.15
N PRO A 21 -11.06 4.18 24.00
CA PRO A 21 -11.05 3.40 22.77
C PRO A 21 -9.60 2.99 22.54
N ALA A 22 -9.34 1.69 22.59
CA ALA A 22 -8.13 1.12 22.04
C ALA A 22 -8.07 1.65 20.60
N ALA A 23 -7.20 2.63 20.37
CA ALA A 23 -6.93 3.15 19.06
C ALA A 23 -6.65 1.92 18.20
N LEU A 24 -7.52 1.68 17.21
CA LEU A 24 -7.28 0.70 16.17
C LEU A 24 -5.96 1.10 15.54
N ALA A 25 -4.87 0.50 16.02
CA ALA A 25 -3.62 0.48 15.32
C ALA A 25 -3.95 -0.22 14.02
N GLN A 26 -4.22 0.57 12.98
CA GLN A 26 -4.43 0.08 11.64
C GLN A 26 -3.14 -0.65 11.28
N THR A 27 -3.14 -1.97 11.46
CA THR A 27 -2.12 -2.83 10.88
C THR A 27 -2.22 -2.57 9.39
N ARG A 28 -1.32 -1.73 8.89
CA ARG A 28 -1.14 -1.55 7.45
C ARG A 28 -1.05 -2.98 6.90
N PRO A 29 -1.96 -3.38 5.98
CA PRO A 29 -1.89 -4.72 5.43
C PRO A 29 -0.46 -4.95 4.95
N ALA A 30 0.15 -6.03 5.43
CA ALA A 30 1.48 -6.42 4.99
C ALA A 30 1.45 -6.49 3.47
N ARG A 31 2.40 -5.83 2.80
CA ARG A 31 2.46 -5.85 1.35
C ARG A 31 2.62 -7.32 0.92
N PRO A 32 1.77 -7.83 0.02
CA PRO A 32 1.98 -9.15 -0.57
C PRO A 32 3.41 -9.25 -1.11
N PRO A 33 4.05 -10.43 -1.06
CA PRO A 33 5.36 -10.60 -1.66
C PRO A 33 5.31 -10.16 -3.12
N GLN A 34 6.12 -9.14 -3.44
CA GLN A 34 6.15 -8.55 -4.77
C GLN A 34 6.71 -9.57 -5.75
N GLN A 35 5.93 -9.87 -6.78
CA GLN A 35 6.36 -10.77 -7.85
C GLN A 35 7.45 -10.07 -8.66
N ASP A 36 8.45 -10.83 -9.11
CA ASP A 36 9.48 -10.31 -10.01
C ASP A 36 9.32 -10.96 -11.37
N THR A 37 8.69 -10.23 -12.29
CA THR A 37 8.38 -10.73 -13.64
C THR A 37 9.55 -10.41 -14.56
N PRO A 38 10.09 -11.38 -15.31
CA PRO A 38 11.17 -11.13 -16.25
C PRO A 38 10.75 -10.18 -17.39
N PRO A 39 11.72 -9.56 -18.08
CA PRO A 39 11.42 -8.71 -19.23
C PRO A 39 10.78 -9.54 -20.36
N PRO A 40 9.83 -8.96 -21.12
CA PRO A 40 9.14 -9.65 -22.20
C PRO A 40 10.04 -9.94 -23.42
N SER A 41 11.16 -9.23 -23.55
CA SER A 41 12.13 -9.40 -24.62
C SER A 41 13.52 -8.91 -24.17
N PRO A 42 14.61 -9.31 -24.84
CA PRO A 42 15.95 -8.82 -24.52
C PRO A 42 16.16 -7.34 -24.85
N THR A 43 15.23 -6.71 -25.58
CA THR A 43 15.28 -5.28 -25.92
C THR A 43 14.44 -4.42 -24.96
N CYS A 44 13.54 -5.02 -24.20
CA CYS A 44 12.65 -4.30 -23.28
C CYS A 44 13.16 -4.33 -21.84
N LEU A 45 14.30 -3.65 -21.64
CA LEU A 45 15.07 -3.67 -20.40
C LEU A 45 14.77 -2.51 -19.46
N ILE A 46 13.85 -1.59 -19.77
CA ILE A 46 13.55 -0.48 -18.87
C ILE A 46 12.51 -0.93 -17.84
N LYS A 47 12.86 -0.86 -16.56
CA LYS A 47 12.02 -1.30 -15.44
C LYS A 47 11.11 -0.16 -14.96
N GLY A 48 9.79 -0.29 -15.08
CA GLY A 48 8.81 0.65 -14.53
C GLY A 48 8.19 0.16 -13.22
N ASN A 49 8.60 0.74 -12.09
CA ASN A 49 8.04 0.46 -10.76
C ASN A 49 7.10 1.57 -10.22
N VAL A 50 6.07 1.18 -9.48
CA VAL A 50 5.15 2.09 -8.78
C VAL A 50 5.55 2.19 -7.32
N SER A 51 5.95 3.38 -6.87
CA SER A 51 6.40 3.63 -5.51
C SER A 51 5.27 3.40 -4.49
N ALA A 52 5.62 3.27 -3.21
CA ALA A 52 4.62 3.18 -2.14
C ALA A 52 3.68 4.41 -2.07
N ARG A 53 4.09 5.54 -2.67
CA ARG A 53 3.31 6.79 -2.76
C ARG A 53 2.51 6.89 -4.07
N GLY A 54 2.51 5.84 -4.91
CA GLY A 54 1.83 5.83 -6.20
C GLY A 54 2.60 6.50 -7.33
N GLU A 55 3.86 6.87 -7.13
CA GLU A 55 4.66 7.47 -8.19
C GLU A 55 5.11 6.42 -9.21
N ARG A 56 4.94 6.72 -10.50
CA ARG A 56 5.39 5.88 -11.61
C ARG A 56 6.82 6.23 -11.99
N ILE A 57 7.77 5.34 -11.69
CA ILE A 57 9.20 5.59 -11.85
C ILE A 57 9.79 4.54 -12.78
N TYR A 58 10.47 4.98 -13.85
CA TYR A 58 11.22 4.08 -14.70
C TYR A 58 12.73 4.11 -14.40
N HIS A 59 13.36 2.95 -14.51
CA HIS A 59 14.77 2.69 -14.27
C HIS A 59 15.39 2.09 -15.53
N PRO A 60 16.16 2.87 -16.31
CA PRO A 60 16.96 2.31 -17.39
C PRO A 60 18.15 1.50 -16.85
N PRO A 61 18.71 0.58 -17.66
CA PRO A 61 19.93 -0.14 -17.32
C PRO A 61 21.07 0.82 -16.93
N GLY A 62 21.88 0.43 -15.94
CA GLY A 62 23.00 1.23 -15.44
C GLY A 62 22.68 2.16 -14.28
N CYS A 63 21.41 2.34 -13.91
CA CYS A 63 21.05 3.14 -12.73
C CYS A 63 21.28 2.36 -11.44
N ARG A 64 21.66 3.06 -10.36
CA ARG A 64 22.02 2.46 -9.05
C ARG A 64 21.06 1.41 -8.51
N TYR A 65 19.75 1.63 -8.69
CA TYR A 65 18.71 0.75 -8.15
C TYR A 65 18.11 -0.22 -9.18
N TYR A 66 18.68 -0.29 -10.39
CA TYR A 66 18.13 -1.10 -11.47
C TYR A 66 17.98 -2.58 -11.08
N ASP A 67 19.01 -3.19 -10.50
CA ASP A 67 18.99 -4.62 -10.13
C ASP A 67 18.07 -4.91 -8.95
N SER A 68 17.98 -3.96 -8.00
CA SER A 68 17.08 -4.09 -6.84
C SER A 68 15.60 -3.85 -7.17
N THR A 69 15.31 -3.14 -8.26
CA THR A 69 13.93 -2.88 -8.68
C THR A 69 13.32 -4.15 -9.27
N LYS A 70 12.24 -4.62 -8.66
CA LYS A 70 11.41 -5.73 -9.14
C LYS A 70 10.19 -5.21 -9.88
N ILE A 71 9.70 -6.00 -10.84
CA ILE A 71 8.52 -5.66 -11.65
C ILE A 71 7.38 -6.62 -11.33
N ASP A 72 6.31 -6.05 -10.77
CA ASP A 72 5.07 -6.74 -10.43
C ASP A 72 3.88 -6.20 -11.24
N PRO A 73 3.45 -6.90 -12.30
CA PRO A 73 2.30 -6.52 -13.11
C PRO A 73 1.00 -6.35 -12.31
N ALA A 74 0.83 -7.07 -11.19
CA ALA A 74 -0.36 -6.95 -10.36
C ALA A 74 -0.46 -5.57 -9.68
N ARG A 75 0.66 -4.85 -9.58
CA ARG A 75 0.74 -3.48 -9.04
C ARG A 75 0.70 -2.40 -10.13
N GLY A 76 0.48 -2.78 -11.38
CA GLY A 76 0.58 -1.89 -12.54
C GLY A 76 2.02 -1.50 -12.88
N GLU A 77 3.00 -2.22 -12.34
CA GLU A 77 4.40 -2.13 -12.74
C GLU A 77 4.59 -2.85 -14.07
N ARG A 78 5.53 -2.38 -14.90
CA ARG A 78 5.74 -2.98 -16.22
C ARG A 78 7.11 -2.67 -16.80
N TRP A 79 7.49 -3.48 -17.78
CA TRP A 79 8.67 -3.26 -18.60
C TRP A 79 8.38 -2.31 -19.76
N PHE A 80 9.40 -1.58 -20.19
CA PHE A 80 9.36 -0.68 -21.34
C PHE A 80 10.52 -0.99 -22.28
N CYS A 81 10.32 -0.70 -23.57
CA CYS A 81 11.32 -0.94 -24.60
C CYS A 81 12.18 0.29 -24.89
N ASN A 82 11.68 1.49 -24.59
CA ASN A 82 12.43 2.73 -24.70
C ASN A 82 11.91 3.78 -23.70
N GLU A 83 12.72 4.82 -23.45
CA GLU A 83 12.37 5.86 -22.48
C GLU A 83 11.19 6.72 -22.93
N ALA A 84 11.02 6.93 -24.24
CA ALA A 84 9.91 7.72 -24.78
C ALA A 84 8.55 7.06 -24.50
N GLU A 85 8.47 5.74 -24.59
CA GLU A 85 7.29 4.94 -24.23
C GLU A 85 6.95 5.11 -22.74
N ALA A 86 7.95 5.04 -21.87
CA ALA A 86 7.76 5.26 -20.44
C ALA A 86 7.25 6.68 -20.15
N LEU A 87 7.87 7.69 -20.77
CA LEU A 87 7.45 9.09 -20.63
C LEU A 87 6.02 9.32 -21.13
N ALA A 88 5.68 8.79 -22.31
CA ALA A 88 4.33 8.88 -22.89
C ALA A 88 3.28 8.20 -22.01
N ALA A 89 3.66 7.15 -21.28
CA ALA A 89 2.82 6.48 -20.30
C ALA A 89 2.68 7.24 -18.95
N GLY A 90 3.28 8.42 -18.84
CA GLY A 90 3.26 9.25 -17.62
C GLY A 90 4.23 8.77 -16.54
N TRP A 91 5.31 8.09 -16.91
CA TRP A 91 6.35 7.65 -15.98
C TRP A 91 7.48 8.67 -15.97
N ARG A 92 8.02 8.93 -14.78
CA ARG A 92 9.22 9.79 -14.63
C ARG A 92 10.48 8.95 -14.51
N ARG A 93 11.62 9.49 -14.94
CA ARG A 93 12.93 8.87 -14.72
C ARG A 93 13.22 8.76 -13.24
N THR A 94 13.92 7.71 -12.84
CA THR A 94 14.59 7.69 -11.53
C THR A 94 15.54 8.89 -11.41
N LYS A 95 15.57 9.52 -10.24
CA LYS A 95 16.49 10.63 -9.95
C LYS A 95 17.91 10.14 -9.67
N VAL A 96 18.07 8.84 -9.45
CA VAL A 96 19.34 8.21 -9.11
C VAL A 96 19.67 7.19 -10.21
N CYS A 97 20.46 7.68 -11.16
CA CYS A 97 21.33 6.96 -12.08
C CYS A 97 22.71 7.57 -11.86
#